data_AF-A0A9D9KX79-F1
#
_entry.id   AF-A0A9D9KX79-F1
#
_cell.length_a   1.000
_cell.length_b   1.000
_cell.length_c   1.000
_cell.angle_alpha   90.00
_cell.angle_beta   90.00
_cell.angle_gamma   90.00
#
_symmetry.space_group_name_H-M   'P 1'
#
loop_
_entity.id
_entity.type
_entity.pdbx_description
1 polymer ?
#
loop_
_entity_poly.entity_id
_entity_poly.type
_entity_poly.pdbx_seq_one_letter_code
_entity_poly.pdbx_strand_id
1 'polypeptide(L)'
;MKRSKRNTRSVLCGALALALAASYAGFSSVMSDKVNAADDTKSETLYGDINGDEVVNTTDLLTMSKYLLGADVKIVKENADLNSDGKINIIDAILLTGKLTGAQTDPTTEPTTEPTADPTTEPATDPTTEPTSDPGTDPVEETKTITLNGASATAEGSGVKVEGSIITISEPGTYAISGKLNDGQIIVDVDKTAYPEGVVELSLEGAEITSTTNSPVYVASIADECVIKLKKGTENVISDGKEYTNADESSGAVYSKDDLKIKGKGSLTVNGNCTDGIVSKDSVKIFNGTVTVNAVDDGIRGKDSVKIGDSDDTEFTDLIVTVNSTAGDGIRATNSSEEGKGKVIINGGTVNITSYYDGIQAEQTFTMDGGDLTIKTYEGSTYTASGSSAGGQQQNPWGGGGMGMDGNANKTDVSAKGIKAVGIYDEAGTTWQSGGD
;
A
#
# COMPACT_ATOMS: atom_id res chain seq x y z
N MET A 1 20.78 7.63 33.86
CA MET A 1 20.53 6.20 33.54
C MET A 1 20.42 6.07 32.03
N LYS A 2 21.36 5.36 31.40
CA LYS A 2 21.39 5.09 29.95
C LYS A 2 20.26 4.14 29.58
N ARG A 3 19.50 4.43 28.52
CA ARG A 3 18.91 3.39 27.66
C ARG A 3 18.93 3.83 26.20
N SER A 4 19.89 3.25 25.49
CA SER A 4 20.01 3.18 24.04
C SER A 4 18.89 2.30 23.49
N LYS A 5 18.19 2.75 22.44
CA LYS A 5 17.42 1.88 21.54
C LYS A 5 18.12 1.86 20.19
N ARG A 6 18.43 0.64 19.76
CA ARG A 6 19.16 0.27 18.55
C ARG A 6 18.20 0.16 17.38
N ASN A 7 18.74 0.47 16.21
CA ASN A 7 18.25 0.14 14.88
C ASN A 7 17.73 -1.29 14.77
N THR A 8 16.55 -1.45 14.17
CA THR A 8 16.08 -2.72 13.61
C THR A 8 16.01 -2.57 12.10
N ARG A 9 16.92 -3.26 11.39
CA ARG A 9 16.81 -3.52 9.96
C ARG A 9 15.83 -4.67 9.76
N SER A 10 14.88 -4.48 8.86
CA SER A 10 13.99 -5.51 8.34
C SER A 10 14.76 -6.56 7.54
N VAL A 11 14.48 -7.83 7.78
CA VAL A 11 14.61 -8.87 6.75
C VAL A 11 13.27 -9.58 6.69
N LEU A 12 12.64 -9.46 5.53
CA LEU A 12 11.37 -10.04 5.13
C LEU A 12 11.66 -11.44 4.59
N CYS A 13 11.05 -12.50 5.12
CA CYS A 13 11.04 -13.82 4.47
C CYS A 13 9.64 -14.43 4.55
N GLY A 14 9.16 -14.87 3.38
CA GLY A 14 7.78 -15.21 3.08
C GLY A 14 7.23 -16.43 3.82
N ALA A 15 5.90 -16.43 3.94
CA ALA A 15 5.10 -17.50 4.50
C ALA A 15 5.10 -18.74 3.58
N LEU A 16 5.34 -19.91 4.16
CA LEU A 16 4.94 -21.20 3.59
C LEU A 16 4.06 -21.90 4.64
N ALA A 17 2.78 -22.06 4.34
CA ALA A 17 1.83 -22.76 5.18
C ALA A 17 1.89 -24.27 4.87
N LEU A 18 2.15 -25.10 5.88
CA LEU A 18 2.00 -26.55 5.79
C LEU A 18 1.10 -27.01 6.95
N ALA A 19 -0.12 -27.40 6.63
CA ALA A 19 -1.08 -27.98 7.56
C ALA A 19 -0.96 -29.52 7.49
N LEU A 20 -0.80 -30.19 8.64
CA LEU A 20 -1.08 -31.62 8.75
C LEU A 20 -1.78 -31.95 10.07
N ALA A 21 -2.93 -32.59 9.94
CA ALA A 21 -3.77 -33.09 11.01
C ALA A 21 -3.18 -34.37 11.63
N ALA A 22 -3.20 -34.45 12.97
CA ALA A 22 -2.76 -35.61 13.72
C ALA A 22 -3.91 -36.61 13.90
N SER A 23 -3.65 -37.89 13.59
CA SER A 23 -4.42 -39.02 14.12
C SER A 23 -3.49 -39.90 14.95
N TYR A 24 -3.81 -40.01 16.24
CA TYR A 24 -3.06 -40.74 17.26
C TYR A 24 -3.76 -42.07 17.51
N ALA A 25 -3.06 -43.19 17.35
CA ALA A 25 -3.47 -44.48 17.92
C ALA A 25 -2.21 -45.29 18.25
N GLY A 26 -2.00 -45.52 19.54
CA GLY A 26 -0.75 -46.07 20.08
C GLY A 26 -0.63 -47.59 19.96
N PHE A 27 0.56 -48.08 20.33
CA PHE A 27 0.68 -49.34 21.08
C PHE A 27 1.98 -49.38 21.89
N SER A 28 1.85 -50.03 23.05
CA SER A 28 2.78 -50.15 24.18
C SER A 28 3.88 -51.20 23.96
N SER A 29 5.01 -51.09 24.68
CA SER A 29 5.39 -52.08 25.74
C SER A 29 6.90 -52.11 26.10
N VAL A 30 7.21 -51.73 27.35
CA VAL A 30 7.99 -52.49 28.39
C VAL A 30 9.46 -52.84 28.14
N MET A 31 10.39 -52.29 28.96
CA MET A 31 11.05 -53.03 30.08
C MET A 31 11.88 -52.13 31.03
N SER A 32 11.88 -52.56 32.28
CA SER A 32 12.47 -52.01 33.52
C SER A 32 13.96 -52.35 33.64
N ASP A 33 14.78 -51.44 34.17
CA ASP A 33 15.38 -51.59 35.52
C ASP A 33 16.34 -50.44 35.88
N LYS A 34 16.22 -49.98 37.13
CA LYS A 34 17.08 -48.99 37.79
C LYS A 34 18.22 -49.71 38.52
N VAL A 35 19.49 -49.28 38.34
CA VAL A 35 20.46 -49.18 39.46
C VAL A 35 21.52 -48.09 39.21
N ASN A 36 21.61 -47.19 40.20
CA ASN A 36 22.56 -46.13 40.56
C ASN A 36 24.05 -46.16 40.08
N ALA A 37 24.50 -44.98 39.63
CA ALA A 37 25.51 -44.09 40.24
C ALA A 37 26.66 -43.64 39.32
N ALA A 38 26.66 -42.31 39.08
CA ALA A 38 27.78 -41.43 38.76
C ALA A 38 28.65 -41.80 37.55
N ASP A 39 28.21 -41.35 36.37
CA ASP A 39 29.13 -40.99 35.30
C ASP A 39 28.59 -39.76 34.58
N ASP A 40 29.50 -38.98 34.02
CA ASP A 40 29.29 -37.72 33.31
C ASP A 40 28.45 -37.97 32.03
N THR A 41 27.13 -38.13 32.19
CA THR A 41 26.24 -38.37 31.06
C THR A 41 26.00 -37.04 30.35
N LYS A 42 26.80 -36.79 29.31
CA LYS A 42 26.37 -36.06 28.12
C LYS A 42 24.91 -36.43 27.86
N SER A 43 24.01 -35.45 27.99
CA SER A 43 22.66 -35.56 27.43
C SER A 43 22.81 -36.06 26.00
N GLU A 44 22.25 -37.22 25.68
CA GLU A 44 22.27 -37.71 24.29
C GLU A 44 21.63 -36.61 23.44
N THR A 45 22.34 -36.16 22.41
CA THR A 45 21.85 -35.14 21.49
C THR A 45 20.58 -35.66 20.83
N LEU A 46 19.42 -35.24 21.33
CA LEU A 46 18.14 -35.67 20.82
C LEU A 46 17.82 -34.86 19.57
N TYR A 47 18.41 -35.26 18.44
CA TYR A 47 18.19 -34.61 17.15
C TYR A 47 16.69 -34.43 16.86
N GLY A 48 16.27 -33.21 16.60
CA GLY A 48 14.87 -32.84 16.38
C GLY A 48 14.11 -32.31 17.60
N ASP A 49 14.68 -32.40 18.81
CA ASP A 49 14.16 -31.69 20.00
C ASP A 49 14.72 -30.26 20.02
N ILE A 50 13.94 -29.34 19.49
CA ILE A 50 14.36 -27.96 19.21
C ILE A 50 14.06 -27.07 20.40
N ASN A 51 12.98 -27.36 21.13
CA ASN A 51 12.57 -26.56 22.28
C ASN A 51 13.27 -26.99 23.60
N GLY A 52 13.94 -28.15 23.61
CA GLY A 52 14.67 -28.71 24.74
C GLY A 52 13.76 -29.34 25.80
N ASP A 53 12.60 -29.86 25.40
CA ASP A 53 11.63 -30.51 26.29
C ASP A 53 11.82 -32.04 26.40
N GLU A 54 12.88 -32.56 25.78
CA GLU A 54 13.26 -33.98 25.72
C GLU A 54 12.28 -34.85 24.90
N VAL A 55 11.37 -34.25 24.11
CA VAL A 55 10.37 -34.96 23.31
C VAL A 55 10.25 -34.40 21.89
N VAL A 56 10.66 -35.17 20.88
CA VAL A 56 10.48 -34.77 19.46
C VAL A 56 9.01 -34.88 19.04
N ASN A 57 8.33 -33.74 18.87
CA ASN A 57 6.92 -33.67 18.51
C ASN A 57 6.58 -32.43 17.65
N THR A 58 5.30 -32.18 17.39
CA THR A 58 4.84 -31.05 16.56
C THR A 58 5.21 -29.67 17.13
N THR A 59 5.48 -29.60 18.44
CA THR A 59 5.96 -28.39 19.12
C THR A 59 7.37 -27.99 18.66
N ASP A 60 8.22 -28.96 18.34
CA ASP A 60 9.55 -28.70 17.77
C ASP A 60 9.46 -28.12 16.38
N LEU A 61 8.56 -28.66 15.54
CA LEU A 61 8.30 -28.16 14.20
C LEU A 61 7.76 -26.72 14.22
N LEU A 62 6.87 -26.42 15.17
CA LEU A 62 6.38 -25.06 15.39
C LEU A 62 7.50 -24.12 15.86
N THR A 63 8.38 -24.60 16.74
CA THR A 63 9.52 -23.83 17.25
C THR A 63 10.54 -23.55 16.14
N MET A 64 10.82 -24.54 15.28
CA MET A 64 11.63 -24.38 14.07
C MET A 64 11.04 -23.33 13.13
N SER A 65 9.73 -23.42 12.87
CA SER A 65 9.03 -22.51 11.96
C SER A 65 9.11 -21.06 12.45
N LYS A 66 8.92 -20.84 13.76
CA LYS A 66 9.08 -19.52 14.38
C LYS A 66 10.51 -18.99 14.26
N TYR A 67 11.51 -19.84 14.48
CA TYR A 67 12.91 -19.47 14.34
C TYR A 67 13.26 -19.08 12.89
N LEU A 68 12.82 -19.85 11.90
CA LEU A 68 13.05 -19.57 10.47
C LEU A 68 12.35 -18.28 9.99
N LEU A 69 11.22 -17.92 10.62
CA LEU A 69 10.51 -16.65 10.39
C LEU A 69 11.13 -15.45 11.13
N GLY A 70 12.22 -15.66 11.87
CA GLY A 70 12.94 -14.60 12.57
C GLY A 70 12.31 -14.18 13.91
N ALA A 71 11.42 -15.01 14.49
CA ALA A 71 10.90 -14.76 15.83
C ALA A 71 11.97 -15.00 16.90
N ASP A 72 11.92 -14.23 18.00
CA ASP A 72 12.79 -14.40 19.16
C ASP A 72 12.34 -15.61 19.99
N VAL A 73 12.76 -16.80 19.58
CA VAL A 73 12.49 -18.08 20.24
C VAL A 73 13.80 -18.75 20.66
N LYS A 74 13.80 -19.35 21.85
CA LYS A 74 14.94 -20.14 22.33
C LYS A 74 14.93 -21.50 21.64
N ILE A 75 16.05 -21.85 21.01
CA ILE A 75 16.23 -23.16 20.35
C ILE A 75 17.52 -23.85 20.79
N VAL A 76 17.53 -25.18 20.73
CA VAL A 76 18.72 -26.03 20.90
C VAL A 76 19.36 -26.25 19.52
N LYS A 77 20.36 -25.43 19.17
CA LYS A 77 20.91 -25.37 17.80
C LYS A 77 21.50 -26.68 17.30
N GLU A 78 22.18 -27.41 18.19
CA GLU A 78 22.76 -28.74 17.91
C GLU A 78 21.72 -29.81 17.57
N ASN A 79 20.49 -29.67 18.07
CA ASN A 79 19.38 -30.57 17.75
C ASN A 79 18.61 -30.13 16.49
N ALA A 80 18.74 -28.86 16.09
CA ALA A 80 17.98 -28.23 15.03
C ALA A 80 18.61 -28.37 13.62
N ASP A 81 19.92 -28.61 13.54
CA ASP A 81 20.64 -28.88 12.29
C ASP A 81 20.58 -30.39 11.98
N LEU A 82 19.56 -30.80 11.25
CA LEU A 82 19.21 -32.20 11.01
C LEU A 82 19.98 -32.81 9.85
N ASN A 83 20.50 -31.99 8.93
CA ASN A 83 21.38 -32.44 7.85
C ASN A 83 22.88 -32.27 8.17
N SER A 84 23.22 -31.70 9.34
CA SER A 84 24.59 -31.42 9.80
C SER A 84 25.40 -30.53 8.84
N ASP A 85 24.75 -29.60 8.15
CA ASP A 85 25.40 -28.67 7.22
C ASP A 85 25.91 -27.37 7.91
N GLY A 86 25.66 -27.25 9.21
CA GLY A 86 26.04 -26.11 10.04
C GLY A 86 25.06 -24.93 9.96
N LYS A 87 23.95 -25.07 9.23
CA LYS A 87 22.91 -24.05 9.07
C LYS A 87 21.57 -24.65 9.48
N ILE A 88 20.74 -23.81 10.08
CA ILE A 88 19.35 -24.16 10.40
C ILE A 88 18.48 -23.46 9.37
N ASN A 89 17.89 -24.22 8.46
CA ASN A 89 17.15 -23.70 7.33
C ASN A 89 15.91 -24.56 7.00
N ILE A 90 15.27 -24.27 5.87
CA ILE A 90 14.03 -24.95 5.46
C ILE A 90 14.22 -26.47 5.24
N ILE A 91 15.43 -26.91 4.88
CA ILE A 91 15.76 -28.32 4.69
C ILE A 91 15.64 -29.07 6.01
N ASP A 92 16.10 -28.49 7.12
CA ASP A 92 15.95 -29.09 8.45
C ASP A 92 14.48 -29.19 8.87
N ALA A 93 13.66 -28.18 8.56
CA ALA A 93 12.23 -28.23 8.82
C ALA A 93 11.53 -29.37 8.04
N ILE A 94 11.97 -29.62 6.80
CA ILE A 94 11.47 -30.74 5.98
C ILE A 94 11.89 -32.08 6.61
N LEU A 95 13.15 -32.22 7.02
CA LEU A 95 13.65 -33.44 7.66
C LEU A 95 12.94 -33.72 8.99
N LEU A 96 12.66 -32.68 9.78
CA LEU A 96 11.90 -32.80 11.02
C LEU A 96 10.47 -33.27 10.76
N THR A 97 9.84 -32.73 9.71
CA THR A 97 8.49 -33.14 9.28
C THR A 97 8.48 -34.62 8.85
N GLY A 98 9.49 -35.05 8.10
CA GLY A 98 9.68 -36.46 7.74
C GLY A 98 9.84 -37.36 8.97
N LYS A 99 10.61 -36.90 9.97
CA LYS A 99 10.82 -37.61 11.25
C LYS A 99 9.53 -37.75 12.08
N LEU A 100 8.66 -36.74 12.07
CA LEU A 100 7.39 -36.76 12.79
C LEU A 100 6.30 -37.60 12.08
N THR A 101 6.38 -37.71 10.76
CA THR A 101 5.37 -38.41 9.93
C THR A 101 5.79 -39.84 9.54
N GLY A 102 7.02 -40.23 9.84
CA GLY A 102 7.59 -41.54 9.44
C GLY A 102 7.90 -41.66 7.95
N ALA A 103 7.75 -40.58 7.19
CA ALA A 103 8.13 -40.51 5.78
C ALA A 103 9.64 -40.25 5.68
N GLN A 104 10.41 -41.32 5.49
CA GLN A 104 11.85 -41.19 5.22
C GLN A 104 12.03 -40.78 3.75
N THR A 105 12.29 -39.49 3.51
CA THR A 105 12.71 -38.98 2.21
C THR A 105 14.14 -38.47 2.32
N ASP A 106 15.08 -39.14 1.66
CA ASP A 106 16.43 -38.63 1.48
C ASP A 106 16.39 -37.36 0.60
N PRO A 107 17.14 -36.29 0.93
CA PRO A 107 17.14 -35.06 0.13
C PRO A 107 17.90 -35.30 -1.19
N THR A 108 17.19 -35.26 -2.32
CA THR A 108 17.79 -35.30 -3.67
C THR A 108 18.03 -33.90 -4.22
N THR A 109 19.25 -33.64 -4.70
CA THR A 109 19.73 -32.35 -5.21
C THR A 109 19.65 -32.17 -6.74
N GLU A 110 18.81 -32.91 -7.46
CA GLU A 110 18.70 -32.77 -8.93
C GLU A 110 17.24 -32.65 -9.42
N PRO A 111 16.96 -31.80 -10.43
CA PRO A 111 15.62 -31.67 -10.99
C PRO A 111 15.30 -32.86 -11.92
N THR A 112 14.18 -33.52 -11.71
CA THR A 112 13.69 -34.62 -12.57
C THR A 112 12.92 -34.10 -13.78
N THR A 113 13.23 -34.64 -14.97
CA THR A 113 12.67 -34.23 -16.28
C THR A 113 11.87 -35.32 -16.97
N GLU A 114 11.10 -36.18 -16.28
CA GLU A 114 10.20 -37.12 -16.95
C GLU A 114 8.87 -37.31 -16.19
N PRO A 115 7.72 -37.39 -16.90
CA PRO A 115 6.44 -37.67 -16.28
C PRO A 115 6.30 -39.17 -16.01
N THR A 116 5.90 -39.53 -14.80
CA THR A 116 5.59 -40.91 -14.41
C THR A 116 4.40 -41.44 -15.20
N ALA A 117 4.60 -42.54 -15.92
CA ALA A 117 3.56 -43.34 -16.55
C ALA A 117 3.28 -44.59 -15.69
N ASP A 118 2.25 -44.53 -14.84
CA ASP A 118 1.23 -45.59 -14.69
C ASP A 118 0.21 -45.21 -13.58
N PRO A 119 -1.10 -45.45 -13.79
CA PRO A 119 -2.12 -45.22 -12.77
C PRO A 119 -2.23 -46.40 -11.81
N THR A 120 -2.22 -46.14 -10.50
CA THR A 120 -2.58 -47.14 -9.49
C THR A 120 -4.06 -47.48 -9.58
N THR A 121 -4.33 -48.74 -9.92
CA THR A 121 -5.66 -49.38 -9.94
C THR A 121 -5.95 -50.06 -8.60
N GLU A 122 -6.53 -49.35 -7.62
CA GLU A 122 -7.41 -49.94 -6.59
C GLU A 122 -8.37 -48.87 -6.04
N PRO A 123 -9.70 -49.08 -6.06
CA PRO A 123 -10.66 -48.17 -5.43
C PRO A 123 -10.84 -48.55 -3.95
N ALA A 124 -10.54 -47.62 -3.04
CA ALA A 124 -10.98 -47.73 -1.65
C ALA A 124 -12.49 -47.45 -1.58
N THR A 125 -13.27 -48.50 -1.30
CA THR A 125 -14.66 -48.47 -0.78
C THR A 125 -14.65 -47.75 0.59
N ASP A 126 -15.52 -46.82 0.98
CA ASP A 126 -17.00 -46.75 1.06
C ASP A 126 -17.38 -45.26 1.37
N PRO A 127 -18.56 -44.70 1.01
CA PRO A 127 -18.86 -43.28 1.20
C PRO A 127 -19.34 -42.99 2.63
N THR A 128 -18.63 -42.12 3.35
CA THR A 128 -19.16 -41.54 4.60
C THR A 128 -20.22 -40.48 4.26
N THR A 129 -21.47 -40.77 4.62
CA THR A 129 -22.64 -39.90 4.47
C THR A 129 -22.81 -38.95 5.65
N GLU A 130 -21.82 -38.11 5.94
CA GLU A 130 -22.03 -36.94 6.80
C GLU A 130 -21.93 -35.66 5.97
N PRO A 131 -22.93 -34.77 5.97
CA PRO A 131 -22.78 -33.47 5.36
C PRO A 131 -21.92 -32.64 6.30
N THR A 132 -20.60 -32.63 6.10
CA THR A 132 -19.76 -31.56 6.65
C THR A 132 -20.06 -30.30 5.84
N SER A 133 -21.09 -29.57 6.25
CA SER A 133 -21.31 -28.19 5.86
C SER A 133 -20.22 -27.33 6.51
N ASP A 134 -19.04 -27.32 5.91
CA ASP A 134 -18.11 -26.21 6.05
C ASP A 134 -17.16 -26.17 4.84
N PRO A 135 -17.26 -25.11 4.02
CA PRO A 135 -16.06 -24.44 3.60
C PRO A 135 -16.20 -22.95 3.94
N GLY A 136 -15.80 -22.59 5.15
CA GLY A 136 -15.18 -21.31 5.47
C GLY A 136 -13.79 -21.25 4.84
N THR A 137 -13.70 -21.50 3.54
CA THR A 137 -12.68 -20.82 2.74
C THR A 137 -13.25 -19.44 2.52
N ASP A 138 -12.70 -18.44 3.20
CA ASP A 138 -12.75 -17.08 2.67
C ASP A 138 -12.45 -17.20 1.17
N PRO A 139 -13.28 -16.65 0.28
CA PRO A 139 -13.02 -16.75 -1.14
C PRO A 139 -11.59 -16.28 -1.36
N VAL A 140 -10.74 -17.16 -1.88
CA VAL A 140 -9.45 -16.75 -2.42
C VAL A 140 -9.83 -15.77 -3.51
N GLU A 141 -9.68 -14.47 -3.25
CA GLU A 141 -9.88 -13.48 -4.30
C GLU A 141 -8.97 -13.90 -5.44
N GLU A 142 -9.58 -14.30 -6.56
CA GLU A 142 -8.85 -14.56 -7.78
C GLU A 142 -8.05 -13.30 -8.10
N THR A 143 -6.73 -13.42 -8.06
CA THR A 143 -5.86 -12.30 -8.38
C THR A 143 -5.95 -12.05 -9.87
N LYS A 144 -6.68 -11.00 -10.25
CA LYS A 144 -6.80 -10.56 -11.65
C LYS A 144 -5.51 -9.85 -12.03
N THR A 145 -4.91 -10.22 -13.15
CA THR A 145 -3.62 -9.66 -13.60
C THR A 145 -3.79 -8.88 -14.89
N ILE A 146 -3.03 -7.80 -15.04
CA ILE A 146 -2.95 -6.99 -16.25
C ILE A 146 -1.45 -6.75 -16.53
N THR A 147 -0.97 -7.26 -17.66
CA THR A 147 0.42 -7.07 -18.09
C THR A 147 0.47 -6.12 -19.27
N LEU A 148 1.26 -5.05 -19.14
CA LEU A 148 1.43 -4.01 -20.14
C LEU A 148 2.67 -4.31 -21.01
N ASN A 149 2.48 -4.44 -22.32
CA ASN A 149 3.44 -5.01 -23.29
C ASN A 149 3.92 -4.00 -24.35
N GLY A 150 4.06 -2.73 -23.98
CA GLY A 150 4.45 -1.62 -24.84
C GLY A 150 3.26 -1.07 -25.62
N ALA A 151 2.93 -1.67 -26.76
CA ALA A 151 1.84 -1.20 -27.64
C ALA A 151 0.48 -1.84 -27.34
N SER A 152 0.43 -2.79 -26.41
CA SER A 152 -0.78 -3.52 -26.04
C SER A 152 -0.74 -3.96 -24.59
N ALA A 153 -1.79 -4.64 -24.13
CA ALA A 153 -1.84 -5.32 -22.84
C ALA A 153 -2.43 -6.72 -22.96
N THR A 154 -2.26 -7.52 -21.91
CA THR A 154 -2.92 -8.81 -21.70
C THR A 154 -3.53 -8.82 -20.30
N ALA A 155 -4.65 -9.52 -20.12
CA ALA A 155 -5.30 -9.65 -18.83
C ALA A 155 -5.70 -11.10 -18.55
N GLU A 156 -5.61 -11.50 -17.28
CA GLU A 156 -6.09 -12.78 -16.76
C GLU A 156 -7.10 -12.50 -15.63
N GLY A 157 -8.20 -13.25 -15.61
CA GLY A 157 -9.34 -13.03 -14.70
C GLY A 157 -10.53 -12.34 -15.37
N SER A 158 -11.69 -12.34 -14.69
CA SER A 158 -12.93 -11.74 -15.19
C SER A 158 -12.96 -10.21 -15.03
N GLY A 159 -13.90 -9.56 -15.72
CA GLY A 159 -14.16 -8.13 -15.54
C GLY A 159 -13.13 -7.19 -16.15
N VAL A 160 -12.22 -7.71 -17.00
CA VAL A 160 -11.31 -6.90 -17.82
C VAL A 160 -11.54 -7.18 -19.29
N LYS A 161 -11.68 -6.13 -20.09
CA LYS A 161 -11.66 -6.18 -21.55
C LYS A 161 -10.44 -5.43 -22.06
N VAL A 162 -9.63 -6.07 -22.90
CA VAL A 162 -8.47 -5.44 -23.54
C VAL A 162 -8.69 -5.32 -25.03
N GLU A 163 -8.64 -4.09 -25.54
CA GLU A 163 -8.76 -3.75 -26.96
C GLU A 163 -7.50 -2.98 -27.39
N GLY A 164 -6.47 -3.72 -27.80
CA GLY A 164 -5.16 -3.13 -28.14
C GLY A 164 -4.48 -2.56 -26.90
N SER A 165 -4.40 -1.23 -26.81
CA SER A 165 -3.85 -0.49 -25.67
C SER A 165 -4.91 0.13 -24.75
N ILE A 166 -6.19 -0.15 -24.99
CA ILE A 166 -7.29 0.27 -24.12
C ILE A 166 -7.70 -0.90 -23.24
N ILE A 167 -7.69 -0.69 -21.93
CA ILE A 167 -8.01 -1.68 -20.91
C ILE A 167 -9.23 -1.18 -20.14
N THR A 168 -10.36 -1.87 -20.23
CA THR A 168 -11.59 -1.50 -19.53
C THR A 168 -11.88 -2.50 -18.42
N ILE A 169 -11.99 -2.00 -17.19
CA ILE A 169 -12.37 -2.74 -15.99
C ILE A 169 -13.84 -2.44 -15.69
N SER A 170 -14.68 -3.48 -15.67
CA SER A 170 -16.14 -3.36 -15.52
C SER A 170 -16.72 -4.09 -14.32
N GLU A 171 -15.88 -4.73 -13.51
CA GLU A 171 -16.27 -5.41 -12.29
C GLU A 171 -15.43 -4.88 -11.11
N PRO A 172 -15.95 -4.89 -9.89
CA PRO A 172 -15.14 -4.69 -8.68
C PRO A 172 -14.04 -5.74 -8.54
N GLY A 173 -13.05 -5.41 -7.71
CA GLY A 173 -11.98 -6.33 -7.32
C GLY A 173 -10.59 -5.72 -7.46
N THR A 174 -9.59 -6.56 -7.21
CA THR A 174 -8.18 -6.17 -7.23
C THR A 174 -7.51 -6.59 -8.54
N TYR A 175 -6.81 -5.65 -9.17
CA TYR A 175 -6.13 -5.81 -10.46
C TYR A 175 -4.64 -5.53 -10.30
N ALA A 176 -3.81 -6.57 -10.35
CA ALA A 176 -2.36 -6.44 -10.32
C ALA A 176 -1.84 -6.01 -11.69
N ILE A 177 -1.27 -4.81 -11.78
CA ILE A 177 -0.85 -4.17 -13.03
C ILE A 177 0.67 -4.02 -13.04
N SER A 178 1.34 -4.54 -14.07
CA SER A 178 2.80 -4.43 -14.24
C SER A 178 3.20 -4.25 -15.69
N GLY A 179 4.43 -3.77 -15.92
CA GLY A 179 4.98 -3.56 -17.26
C GLY A 179 4.79 -2.13 -17.77
N LYS A 180 4.90 -1.94 -19.08
CA LYS A 180 4.85 -0.61 -19.72
C LYS A 180 3.78 -0.52 -20.80
N LEU A 181 3.01 0.55 -20.84
CA LEU A 181 2.08 0.91 -21.90
C LEU A 181 2.51 2.27 -22.49
N ASN A 182 2.97 2.26 -23.74
CA ASN A 182 3.58 3.43 -24.38
C ASN A 182 2.56 4.50 -24.78
N ASP A 183 1.38 4.07 -25.20
CA ASP A 183 0.27 4.96 -25.57
C ASP A 183 -1.05 4.19 -25.45
N GLY A 184 -1.75 4.38 -24.35
CA GLY A 184 -2.96 3.65 -24.04
C GLY A 184 -3.69 4.21 -22.83
N GLN A 185 -4.66 3.46 -22.33
CA GLN A 185 -5.52 3.93 -21.25
C GLN A 185 -6.06 2.77 -20.43
N ILE A 186 -6.08 2.92 -19.11
CA ILE A 186 -6.86 2.10 -18.19
C ILE A 186 -8.14 2.86 -17.86
N ILE A 187 -9.28 2.24 -18.12
CA ILE A 187 -10.63 2.75 -17.86
C ILE A 187 -11.26 1.91 -16.76
N VAL A 188 -11.74 2.56 -15.70
CA VAL A 188 -12.61 1.93 -14.69
C VAL A 188 -14.04 2.41 -14.94
N ASP A 189 -14.90 1.50 -15.39
CA ASP A 189 -16.29 1.78 -15.75
C ASP A 189 -17.19 0.67 -15.20
N VAL A 190 -17.48 0.77 -13.91
CA VAL A 190 -18.29 -0.19 -13.17
C VAL A 190 -19.73 0.32 -13.08
N ASP A 191 -20.68 -0.57 -13.37
CA ASP A 191 -22.10 -0.30 -13.22
C ASP A 191 -22.47 -0.18 -11.73
N LYS A 192 -22.72 1.05 -11.27
CA LYS A 192 -23.08 1.35 -9.88
C LYS A 192 -24.41 0.71 -9.43
N THR A 193 -25.28 0.35 -10.37
CA THR A 193 -26.55 -0.31 -10.06
C THR A 193 -26.36 -1.81 -9.81
N ALA A 194 -25.43 -2.43 -10.53
CA ALA A 194 -25.04 -3.82 -10.32
C ALA A 194 -24.15 -3.97 -9.08
N TYR A 195 -23.27 -2.99 -8.82
CA TYR A 195 -22.30 -3.01 -7.74
C TYR A 195 -22.39 -1.73 -6.88
N PRO A 196 -23.40 -1.60 -6.00
CA PRO A 196 -23.66 -0.38 -5.23
C PRO A 196 -22.60 -0.05 -4.19
N GLU A 197 -21.75 -1.02 -3.83
CA GLU A 197 -20.59 -0.86 -2.94
C GLU A 197 -19.30 -1.27 -3.67
N GLY A 198 -19.30 -1.17 -5.00
CA GLY A 198 -18.19 -1.58 -5.83
C GLY A 198 -16.94 -0.75 -5.54
N VAL A 199 -15.84 -1.45 -5.26
CA VAL A 199 -14.49 -0.90 -5.15
C VAL A 199 -13.61 -1.58 -6.19
N VAL A 200 -12.79 -0.79 -6.88
CA VAL A 200 -11.75 -1.30 -7.78
C VAL A 200 -10.39 -0.90 -7.23
N GLU A 201 -9.52 -1.89 -7.01
CA GLU A 201 -8.13 -1.66 -6.59
C GLU A 201 -7.17 -1.92 -7.75
N LEU A 202 -6.58 -0.86 -8.30
CA LEU A 202 -5.48 -0.90 -9.26
C LEU A 202 -4.15 -1.05 -8.48
N SER A 203 -3.69 -2.28 -8.31
CA SER A 203 -2.43 -2.59 -7.63
C SER A 203 -1.26 -2.44 -8.60
N LEU A 204 -0.57 -1.30 -8.57
CA LEU A 204 0.55 -0.98 -9.45
C LEU A 204 1.86 -1.60 -8.94
N GLU A 205 2.45 -2.46 -9.77
CA GLU A 205 3.60 -3.31 -9.46
C GLU A 205 4.79 -3.04 -10.39
N GLY A 206 5.17 -1.77 -10.55
CA GLY A 206 6.18 -1.37 -11.54
C GLY A 206 5.53 -1.06 -12.88
N ALA A 207 4.39 -0.37 -12.85
CA ALA A 207 3.62 0.00 -14.02
C ALA A 207 4.06 1.36 -14.56
N GLU A 208 4.35 1.44 -15.86
CA GLU A 208 4.54 2.69 -16.60
C GLU A 208 3.40 2.85 -17.61
N ILE A 209 2.55 3.85 -17.46
CA ILE A 209 1.36 4.06 -18.29
C ILE A 209 1.44 5.44 -18.92
N THR A 210 1.56 5.50 -20.24
CA THR A 210 1.54 6.74 -21.01
C THR A 210 0.34 6.78 -21.93
N SER A 211 -0.24 7.96 -22.11
CA SER A 211 -1.30 8.22 -23.08
C SER A 211 -1.06 9.59 -23.69
N THR A 212 -1.03 9.71 -25.01
CA THR A 212 -0.83 10.99 -25.70
C THR A 212 -2.14 11.68 -26.05
N THR A 213 -3.26 10.95 -25.99
CA THR A 213 -4.56 11.38 -26.50
C THR A 213 -5.65 11.42 -25.45
N ASN A 214 -5.48 10.76 -24.30
CA ASN A 214 -6.46 10.67 -23.22
C ASN A 214 -5.74 10.75 -21.85
N SER A 215 -6.52 10.67 -20.76
CA SER A 215 -5.98 10.41 -19.42
C SER A 215 -5.51 8.96 -19.34
N PRO A 216 -4.24 8.65 -19.01
CA PRO A 216 -3.77 7.26 -18.95
C PRO A 216 -4.52 6.39 -17.93
N VAL A 217 -5.00 6.99 -16.83
CA VAL A 217 -5.95 6.35 -15.90
C VAL A 217 -7.21 7.19 -15.84
N TYR A 218 -8.34 6.61 -16.24
CA TYR A 218 -9.64 7.26 -16.30
C TYR A 218 -10.71 6.44 -15.56
N VAL A 219 -11.22 6.95 -14.46
CA VAL A 219 -12.33 6.36 -13.72
C VAL A 219 -13.62 7.03 -14.18
N ALA A 220 -14.33 6.35 -15.06
CA ALA A 220 -15.58 6.81 -15.65
C ALA A 220 -16.75 6.65 -14.66
N SER A 221 -16.76 5.54 -13.91
CA SER A 221 -17.82 5.21 -12.96
C SER A 221 -17.34 4.16 -11.96
N ILE A 222 -17.52 4.44 -10.66
CA ILE A 222 -17.39 3.49 -9.56
C ILE A 222 -18.33 3.92 -8.42
N ALA A 223 -18.90 2.97 -7.69
CA ALA A 223 -19.92 3.29 -6.68
C ALA A 223 -19.33 3.86 -5.40
N ASP A 224 -18.30 3.21 -4.85
CA ASP A 224 -17.60 3.68 -3.65
C ASP A 224 -16.35 4.45 -4.04
N GLU A 225 -15.25 3.78 -4.38
CA GLU A 225 -14.00 4.45 -4.77
C GLU A 225 -13.12 3.59 -5.68
N CYS A 226 -12.29 4.27 -6.47
CA CYS A 226 -11.17 3.65 -7.16
C CYS A 226 -9.90 3.81 -6.32
N VAL A 227 -9.20 2.72 -6.06
CA VAL A 227 -8.00 2.68 -5.24
C VAL A 227 -6.79 2.38 -6.11
N ILE A 228 -5.82 3.29 -6.14
CA ILE A 228 -4.49 3.04 -6.69
C ILE A 228 -3.58 2.59 -5.55
N LYS A 229 -3.21 1.32 -5.55
CA LYS A 229 -2.32 0.74 -4.53
C LYS A 229 -0.90 0.59 -5.08
N LEU A 230 0.06 1.19 -4.39
CA LEU A 230 1.47 1.19 -4.75
C LEU A 230 2.18 0.04 -4.04
N LYS A 231 2.56 -1.00 -4.79
CA LYS A 231 3.29 -2.14 -4.23
C LYS A 231 4.61 -1.69 -3.64
N LYS A 232 4.94 -2.21 -2.45
CA LYS A 232 6.20 -1.88 -1.77
C LYS A 232 7.39 -2.21 -2.67
N GLY A 233 8.33 -1.27 -2.78
CA GLY A 233 9.58 -1.44 -3.53
C GLY A 233 9.42 -1.34 -5.05
N THR A 234 8.27 -0.94 -5.56
CA THR A 234 8.08 -0.64 -6.99
C THR A 234 7.99 0.86 -7.21
N GLU A 235 8.43 1.28 -8.39
CA GLU A 235 8.25 2.64 -8.90
C GLU A 235 7.25 2.60 -10.05
N ASN A 236 6.25 3.48 -10.01
CA ASN A 236 5.18 3.51 -10.99
C ASN A 236 5.12 4.90 -11.62
N VAL A 237 4.82 4.98 -12.91
CA VAL A 237 4.76 6.23 -13.67
C VAL A 237 3.45 6.30 -14.45
N ILE A 238 2.76 7.42 -14.33
CA ILE A 238 1.58 7.75 -15.12
C ILE A 238 1.86 9.08 -15.83
N SER A 239 1.74 9.14 -17.15
CA SER A 239 2.05 10.34 -17.93
C SER A 239 1.06 10.56 -19.06
N ASP A 240 0.36 11.70 -19.06
CA ASP A 240 -0.51 12.08 -20.17
C ASP A 240 0.25 12.83 -21.29
N GLY A 241 -0.48 13.21 -22.33
CA GLY A 241 -0.02 14.05 -23.43
C GLY A 241 -0.11 15.53 -23.08
N LYS A 242 0.35 16.40 -23.99
CA LYS A 242 0.32 17.85 -23.77
C LYS A 242 -1.02 18.51 -24.09
N GLU A 243 -1.83 17.86 -24.93
CA GLU A 243 -3.08 18.43 -25.43
C GLU A 243 -4.08 17.30 -25.66
N TYR A 244 -5.13 17.26 -24.84
CA TYR A 244 -6.29 16.40 -25.04
C TYR A 244 -7.45 16.83 -24.14
N THR A 245 -8.62 16.24 -24.37
CA THR A 245 -9.74 16.26 -23.42
C THR A 245 -10.36 14.88 -23.33
N ASN A 246 -10.84 14.54 -22.14
CA ASN A 246 -11.69 13.37 -21.94
C ASN A 246 -13.09 13.64 -22.53
N ALA A 247 -13.93 12.60 -22.52
CA ALA A 247 -15.31 12.67 -23.03
C ALA A 247 -16.19 13.73 -22.33
N ASP A 248 -15.83 14.15 -21.12
CA ASP A 248 -16.51 15.20 -20.34
C ASP A 248 -15.80 16.57 -20.41
N GLU A 249 -14.96 16.76 -21.43
CA GLU A 249 -14.23 18.01 -21.72
C GLU A 249 -13.24 18.43 -20.62
N SER A 250 -12.96 17.57 -19.66
CA SER A 250 -11.93 17.77 -18.64
C SER A 250 -10.66 16.98 -18.98
N SER A 251 -9.54 17.26 -18.31
CA SER A 251 -8.27 16.53 -18.48
C SER A 251 -7.54 16.40 -17.16
N GLY A 252 -6.57 15.49 -17.12
CA GLY A 252 -5.73 15.18 -15.97
C GLY A 252 -5.13 13.78 -16.08
N ALA A 253 -3.85 13.60 -15.74
CA ALA A 253 -3.16 12.33 -15.99
C ALA A 253 -3.77 11.14 -15.22
N VAL A 254 -4.24 11.38 -13.99
CA VAL A 254 -5.15 10.47 -13.30
C VAL A 254 -6.46 11.22 -13.11
N TYR A 255 -7.53 10.76 -13.76
CA TYR A 255 -8.81 11.45 -13.74
C TYR A 255 -9.93 10.53 -13.27
N SER A 256 -10.70 10.98 -12.29
CA SER A 256 -11.85 10.27 -11.76
C SER A 256 -13.10 11.13 -11.74
N LYS A 257 -14.23 10.55 -12.16
CA LYS A 257 -15.56 11.13 -11.96
C LYS A 257 -16.11 10.91 -10.55
N ASP A 258 -15.47 10.02 -9.79
CA ASP A 258 -15.87 9.60 -8.44
C ASP A 258 -14.66 9.67 -7.48
N ASP A 259 -14.83 9.18 -6.25
CA ASP A 259 -13.77 9.12 -5.24
C ASP A 259 -12.54 8.33 -5.71
N LEU A 260 -11.36 8.92 -5.44
CA LEU A 260 -10.06 8.35 -5.75
C LEU A 260 -9.22 8.22 -4.48
N LYS A 261 -8.62 7.06 -4.27
CA LYS A 261 -7.71 6.80 -3.16
C LYS A 261 -6.36 6.30 -3.66
N ILE A 262 -5.27 6.83 -3.11
CA ILE A 262 -3.90 6.34 -3.30
C ILE A 262 -3.39 5.81 -1.96
N LYS A 263 -2.89 4.58 -1.97
CA LYS A 263 -2.33 3.91 -0.80
C LYS A 263 -1.16 2.99 -1.19
N GLY A 264 -0.52 2.35 -0.23
CA GLY A 264 0.61 1.47 -0.41
C GLY A 264 1.93 2.05 0.09
N LYS A 265 3.03 1.33 -0.18
CA LYS A 265 4.39 1.68 0.28
C LYS A 265 5.38 1.78 -0.89
N GLY A 266 4.89 1.75 -2.12
CA GLY A 266 5.67 2.02 -3.32
C GLY A 266 5.75 3.51 -3.63
N SER A 267 6.29 3.84 -4.80
CA SER A 267 6.30 5.21 -5.33
C SER A 267 5.44 5.35 -6.58
N LEU A 268 4.90 6.54 -6.77
CA LEU A 268 4.13 6.95 -7.93
C LEU A 268 4.60 8.31 -8.41
N THR A 269 4.95 8.42 -9.69
CA THR A 269 5.16 9.69 -10.38
C THR A 269 4.01 9.92 -11.35
N VAL A 270 3.28 11.01 -11.18
CA VAL A 270 2.21 11.45 -12.09
C VAL A 270 2.69 12.68 -12.84
N ASN A 271 2.67 12.65 -14.18
CA ASN A 271 2.99 13.77 -15.04
C ASN A 271 1.73 14.21 -15.80
N GLY A 272 1.07 15.27 -15.31
CA GLY A 272 -0.01 16.00 -15.96
C GLY A 272 0.53 17.10 -16.86
N ASN A 273 0.96 16.72 -18.05
CA ASN A 273 1.51 17.59 -19.08
C ASN A 273 0.44 18.37 -19.84
N CYS A 274 -0.83 17.96 -19.79
CA CYS A 274 -1.93 18.69 -20.44
C CYS A 274 -2.44 19.83 -19.56
N THR A 275 -2.87 19.48 -18.35
CA THR A 275 -3.49 20.39 -17.38
C THR A 275 -3.11 19.93 -15.97
N ASP A 276 -4.02 19.23 -15.29
CA ASP A 276 -3.89 18.82 -13.91
C ASP A 276 -3.15 17.48 -13.78
N GLY A 277 -2.56 17.21 -12.62
CA GLY A 277 -1.92 15.94 -12.33
C GLY A 277 -2.93 14.85 -11.95
N ILE A 278 -3.53 14.99 -10.76
CA ILE A 278 -4.52 14.06 -10.20
C ILE A 278 -5.84 14.81 -9.99
N VAL A 279 -6.92 14.30 -10.58
CA VAL A 279 -8.24 14.94 -10.56
C VAL A 279 -9.31 13.96 -10.09
N SER A 280 -10.16 14.40 -9.16
CA SER A 280 -11.45 13.77 -8.87
C SER A 280 -12.57 14.81 -8.88
N LYS A 281 -13.71 14.45 -9.48
CA LYS A 281 -14.96 15.23 -9.38
C LYS A 281 -15.66 15.06 -8.02
N ASP A 282 -15.17 14.19 -7.15
CA ASP A 282 -15.53 14.05 -5.75
C ASP A 282 -14.27 14.26 -4.88
N SER A 283 -13.80 13.25 -4.14
CA SER A 283 -12.66 13.38 -3.23
C SER A 283 -11.39 12.67 -3.73
N VAL A 284 -10.23 13.25 -3.39
CA VAL A 284 -8.91 12.60 -3.52
C VAL A 284 -8.36 12.29 -2.14
N LYS A 285 -7.97 11.03 -1.90
CA LYS A 285 -7.38 10.55 -0.65
C LYS A 285 -5.97 10.03 -0.95
N ILE A 286 -4.93 10.52 -0.28
CA ILE A 286 -3.55 10.01 -0.38
C ILE A 286 -3.11 9.57 1.01
N PHE A 287 -3.20 8.28 1.30
CA PHE A 287 -3.04 7.79 2.67
C PHE A 287 -1.60 7.41 3.02
N ASN A 288 -0.85 6.84 2.07
CA ASN A 288 0.54 6.42 2.27
C ASN A 288 1.27 6.26 0.93
N GLY A 289 2.60 6.10 1.00
CA GLY A 289 3.49 5.94 -0.15
C GLY A 289 4.24 7.22 -0.51
N THR A 290 5.08 7.13 -1.54
CA THR A 290 5.82 8.28 -2.08
C THR A 290 5.18 8.73 -3.39
N VAL A 291 4.42 9.82 -3.35
CA VAL A 291 3.68 10.35 -4.50
C VAL A 291 4.31 11.65 -4.97
N THR A 292 4.77 11.69 -6.22
CA THR A 292 5.25 12.91 -6.89
C THR A 292 4.29 13.26 -8.01
N VAL A 293 3.81 14.50 -8.03
CA VAL A 293 2.88 15.01 -9.04
C VAL A 293 3.51 16.23 -9.71
N ASN A 294 3.70 16.16 -11.02
CA ASN A 294 4.14 17.27 -11.84
C ASN A 294 2.96 17.65 -12.75
N ALA A 295 2.49 18.89 -12.69
CA ALA A 295 1.33 19.35 -13.43
C ALA A 295 1.58 20.71 -14.11
N VAL A 296 0.90 20.95 -15.23
CA VAL A 296 0.87 22.26 -15.86
C VAL A 296 -0.02 23.20 -15.07
N ASP A 297 -1.30 22.85 -14.87
CA ASP A 297 -2.28 23.61 -14.08
C ASP A 297 -2.28 23.13 -12.62
N ASP A 298 -3.32 22.50 -12.09
CA ASP A 298 -3.33 22.11 -10.68
C ASP A 298 -2.61 20.78 -10.45
N GLY A 299 -1.81 20.70 -9.39
CA GLY A 299 -1.17 19.43 -9.01
C GLY A 299 -2.19 18.36 -8.65
N ILE A 300 -2.92 18.58 -7.56
CA ILE A 300 -3.96 17.67 -7.07
C ILE A 300 -5.26 18.44 -6.89
N ARG A 301 -6.32 18.03 -7.59
CA ARG A 301 -7.63 18.67 -7.56
C ARG A 301 -8.72 17.66 -7.19
N GLY A 302 -9.33 17.83 -6.01
CA GLY A 302 -10.53 17.09 -5.60
C GLY A 302 -11.67 18.06 -5.43
N LYS A 303 -12.79 17.90 -6.14
CA LYS A 303 -13.90 18.86 -6.04
C LYS A 303 -14.39 19.00 -4.60
N ASP A 304 -14.68 17.87 -3.95
CA ASP A 304 -15.29 17.83 -2.64
C ASP A 304 -14.26 17.84 -1.52
N SER A 305 -13.16 17.10 -1.67
CA SER A 305 -12.04 17.21 -0.74
C SER A 305 -10.71 16.69 -1.30
N VAL A 306 -9.62 17.14 -0.68
CA VAL A 306 -8.31 16.47 -0.77
C VAL A 306 -7.85 16.12 0.64
N LYS A 307 -7.62 14.84 0.92
CA LYS A 307 -7.11 14.34 2.20
C LYS A 307 -5.75 13.69 2.03
N ILE A 308 -4.75 14.17 2.77
CA ILE A 308 -3.42 13.58 2.85
C ILE A 308 -3.22 12.98 4.24
N GLY A 309 -2.79 11.72 4.29
CA GLY A 309 -2.70 10.92 5.51
C GLY A 309 -4.04 10.30 5.88
N ASP A 310 -4.00 9.02 6.25
CA ASP A 310 -5.13 8.35 6.87
C ASP A 310 -5.29 8.85 8.32
N SER A 311 -6.50 9.23 8.72
CA SER A 311 -6.75 9.68 10.11
C SER A 311 -6.65 8.55 11.13
N ASP A 312 -6.80 7.30 10.67
CA ASP A 312 -6.72 6.11 11.53
C ASP A 312 -5.30 5.56 11.64
N ASP A 313 -4.35 6.05 10.83
CA ASP A 313 -2.95 5.66 10.89
C ASP A 313 -2.19 6.52 11.91
N THR A 314 -1.32 5.88 12.69
CA THR A 314 -0.50 6.55 13.70
C THR A 314 0.93 6.83 13.24
N GLU A 315 1.35 6.27 12.09
CA GLU A 315 2.73 6.32 11.60
C GLU A 315 2.79 6.79 10.14
N PHE A 316 3.09 8.08 9.95
CA PHE A 316 3.15 8.68 8.62
C PHE A 316 4.56 8.73 8.00
N THR A 317 5.52 7.98 8.53
CA THR A 317 6.94 8.08 8.12
C THR A 317 7.18 7.77 6.65
N ASP A 318 6.32 6.94 6.06
CA ASP A 318 6.42 6.49 4.67
C ASP A 318 5.53 7.32 3.72
N LEU A 319 4.78 8.30 4.24
CA LEU A 319 3.92 9.19 3.45
C LEU A 319 4.70 10.44 3.05
N ILE A 320 5.06 10.53 1.77
CA ILE A 320 5.70 11.69 1.17
C ILE A 320 4.89 12.10 -0.05
N VAL A 321 4.39 13.33 -0.05
CA VAL A 321 3.67 13.92 -1.18
C VAL A 321 4.47 15.12 -1.69
N THR A 322 4.89 15.07 -2.95
CA THR A 322 5.56 16.19 -3.62
C THR A 322 4.71 16.65 -4.79
N VAL A 323 4.38 17.93 -4.84
CA VAL A 323 3.53 18.52 -5.87
C VAL A 323 4.25 19.68 -6.51
N ASN A 324 4.37 19.66 -7.83
CA ASN A 324 4.97 20.70 -8.64
C ASN A 324 3.94 21.15 -9.69
N SER A 325 3.47 22.38 -9.59
CA SER A 325 2.60 23.03 -10.57
C SER A 325 3.33 24.21 -11.23
N THR A 326 3.18 24.35 -12.55
CA THR A 326 3.86 25.42 -13.32
C THR A 326 2.97 26.60 -13.71
N ALA A 327 1.65 26.46 -13.62
CA ALA A 327 0.68 27.48 -14.02
C ALA A 327 -0.63 27.45 -13.19
N GLY A 328 -0.71 26.62 -12.15
CA GLY A 328 -1.89 26.48 -11.28
C GLY A 328 -1.54 26.34 -9.80
N ASP A 329 -2.53 25.87 -9.03
CA ASP A 329 -2.41 25.63 -7.60
C ASP A 329 -1.67 24.32 -7.32
N GLY A 330 -1.05 24.20 -6.14
CA GLY A 330 -0.49 22.92 -5.71
C GLY A 330 -1.61 21.90 -5.44
N ILE A 331 -2.40 22.17 -4.41
CA ILE A 331 -3.55 21.35 -4.01
C ILE A 331 -4.81 22.21 -4.01
N ARG A 332 -5.87 21.73 -4.65
CA ARG A 332 -7.12 22.47 -4.77
C ARG A 332 -8.35 21.65 -4.40
N ALA A 333 -9.25 22.25 -3.62
CA ALA A 333 -10.62 21.78 -3.43
C ALA A 333 -11.64 22.84 -3.84
N THR A 334 -12.54 22.52 -4.78
CA THR A 334 -13.31 23.52 -5.55
C THR A 334 -14.78 23.67 -5.16
N ASN A 335 -15.33 22.81 -4.29
CA ASN A 335 -16.72 22.91 -3.88
C ASN A 335 -16.93 24.06 -2.88
N SER A 336 -17.52 25.17 -3.31
CA SER A 336 -17.72 26.37 -2.49
C SER A 336 -19.12 26.48 -1.86
N SER A 337 -20.02 25.53 -2.14
CA SER A 337 -21.45 25.70 -1.85
C SER A 337 -22.06 24.61 -0.99
N GLU A 338 -21.56 23.39 -1.07
CA GLU A 338 -22.13 22.26 -0.32
C GLU A 338 -21.47 22.15 1.05
N GLU A 339 -22.29 22.08 2.10
CA GLU A 339 -21.80 21.94 3.47
C GLU A 339 -20.96 20.67 3.62
N GLY A 340 -19.82 20.80 4.29
CA GLY A 340 -18.94 19.65 4.56
C GLY A 340 -17.93 19.36 3.45
N LYS A 341 -18.03 20.00 2.28
CA LYS A 341 -17.15 19.82 1.11
C LYS A 341 -16.20 21.03 0.93
N GLY A 342 -15.42 21.05 -0.15
CA GLY A 342 -14.46 22.12 -0.46
C GLY A 342 -13.26 22.17 0.47
N LYS A 343 -12.81 21.02 0.97
CA LYS A 343 -11.83 20.96 2.07
C LYS A 343 -10.49 20.38 1.64
N VAL A 344 -9.42 20.87 2.24
CA VAL A 344 -8.10 20.22 2.20
C VAL A 344 -7.69 19.85 3.62
N ILE A 345 -7.37 18.58 3.85
CA ILE A 345 -7.03 18.03 5.16
C ILE A 345 -5.67 17.34 5.07
N ILE A 346 -4.75 17.66 5.98
CA ILE A 346 -3.44 17.01 6.11
C ILE A 346 -3.34 16.43 7.53
N ASN A 347 -3.48 15.10 7.62
CA ASN A 347 -3.39 14.39 8.90
C ASN A 347 -1.93 14.12 9.32
N GLY A 348 -1.03 13.99 8.36
CA GLY A 348 0.37 13.64 8.62
C GLY A 348 1.21 13.46 7.37
N GLY A 349 2.46 13.04 7.57
CA GLY A 349 3.46 12.79 6.52
C GLY A 349 4.27 14.03 6.17
N THR A 350 5.04 13.96 5.08
CA THR A 350 5.79 15.09 4.55
C THR A 350 5.17 15.55 3.24
N VAL A 351 4.68 16.79 3.19
CA VAL A 351 4.05 17.40 2.02
C VAL A 351 4.90 18.56 1.52
N ASN A 352 5.38 18.48 0.28
CA ASN A 352 6.17 19.51 -0.37
C ASN A 352 5.43 20.03 -1.59
N ILE A 353 5.18 21.33 -1.64
CA ILE A 353 4.43 21.98 -2.72
C ILE A 353 5.29 23.08 -3.33
N THR A 354 5.45 23.03 -4.65
CA THR A 354 5.92 24.14 -5.47
C THR A 354 4.82 24.47 -6.46
N SER A 355 4.28 25.69 -6.45
CA SER A 355 3.15 26.06 -7.31
C SER A 355 3.32 27.42 -7.95
N TYR A 356 2.59 27.64 -9.06
CA TYR A 356 2.56 28.94 -9.71
C TYR A 356 1.43 29.83 -9.21
N TYR A 357 0.36 29.30 -8.63
CA TYR A 357 -0.65 30.08 -7.93
C TYR A 357 -0.57 29.83 -6.43
N ASP A 358 -1.68 29.48 -5.79
CA ASP A 358 -1.71 29.20 -4.37
C ASP A 358 -1.03 27.84 -4.12
N GLY A 359 -0.39 27.67 -2.97
CA GLY A 359 0.10 26.35 -2.58
C GLY A 359 -1.06 25.41 -2.32
N ILE A 360 -2.00 25.86 -1.48
CA ILE A 360 -3.24 25.17 -1.18
C ILE A 360 -4.41 26.15 -1.35
N GLN A 361 -5.36 25.81 -2.22
CA GLN A 361 -6.61 26.53 -2.43
C GLN A 361 -7.80 25.65 -2.00
N ALA A 362 -8.37 25.92 -0.84
CA ALA A 362 -9.61 25.26 -0.41
C ALA A 362 -10.75 26.27 -0.46
N GLU A 363 -11.79 26.01 -1.26
CA GLU A 363 -12.94 26.92 -1.33
C GLU A 363 -13.72 27.03 -0.01
N GLN A 364 -13.53 26.09 0.93
CA GLN A 364 -14.11 26.17 2.27
C GLN A 364 -13.04 26.14 3.38
N THR A 365 -12.50 24.98 3.74
CA THR A 365 -11.64 24.85 4.93
C THR A 365 -10.32 24.14 4.63
N PHE A 366 -9.25 24.60 5.27
CA PHE A 366 -7.99 23.87 5.37
C PHE A 366 -7.78 23.40 6.83
N THR A 367 -7.41 22.14 7.00
CA THR A 367 -7.12 21.53 8.31
C THR A 367 -5.78 20.81 8.24
N MET A 368 -4.94 21.01 9.25
CA MET A 368 -3.66 20.31 9.40
C MET A 368 -3.59 19.74 10.81
N ASP A 369 -3.75 18.43 10.94
CA ASP A 369 -3.74 17.72 12.22
C ASP A 369 -2.33 17.20 12.58
N GLY A 370 -1.43 17.13 11.60
CA GLY A 370 -0.05 16.69 11.81
C GLY A 370 0.83 16.74 10.55
N GLY A 371 2.07 16.27 10.71
CA GLY A 371 3.06 16.16 9.62
C GLY A 371 3.89 17.43 9.39
N ASP A 372 4.67 17.40 8.32
CA ASP A 372 5.51 18.50 7.85
C ASP A 372 4.96 19.00 6.50
N LEU A 373 4.70 20.30 6.40
CA LEU A 373 4.21 20.95 5.19
C LEU A 373 5.18 22.06 4.78
N THR A 374 5.71 21.96 3.56
CA THR A 374 6.55 22.99 2.94
C THR A 374 5.89 23.46 1.64
N ILE A 375 5.72 24.76 1.49
CA ILE A 375 5.12 25.39 0.31
C ILE A 375 6.04 26.48 -0.22
N LYS A 376 6.18 26.53 -1.55
CA LYS A 376 6.86 27.58 -2.30
C LYS A 376 6.00 28.01 -3.48
N THR A 377 5.55 29.26 -3.52
CA THR A 377 4.80 29.80 -4.66
C THR A 377 5.69 30.69 -5.56
N TYR A 378 5.24 30.99 -6.78
CA TYR A 378 6.08 31.70 -7.78
C TYR A 378 6.56 33.09 -7.36
N GLU A 379 5.80 33.84 -6.56
CA GLU A 379 6.22 35.16 -6.06
C GLU A 379 7.10 35.08 -4.81
N GLY A 380 7.52 33.87 -4.42
CA GLY A 380 8.41 33.67 -3.29
C GLY A 380 7.71 33.65 -1.93
N SER A 381 6.37 33.50 -1.89
CA SER A 381 5.72 33.13 -0.63
C SER A 381 6.25 31.76 -0.21
N THR A 382 6.82 31.70 0.99
CA THR A 382 7.33 30.46 1.58
C THR A 382 6.56 30.19 2.86
N TYR A 383 6.04 28.96 2.98
CA TYR A 383 5.42 28.48 4.20
C TYR A 383 6.08 27.17 4.60
N THR A 384 6.39 27.02 5.88
CA THR A 384 6.92 25.77 6.43
C THR A 384 6.32 25.57 7.81
N ALA A 385 5.60 24.47 7.99
CA ALA A 385 5.02 24.06 9.26
C ALA A 385 5.44 22.64 9.62
N SER A 386 5.61 22.40 10.91
CA SER A 386 5.86 21.07 11.50
C SER A 386 4.90 20.89 12.67
N GLY A 387 4.02 19.89 12.58
CA GLY A 387 3.02 19.61 13.61
C GLY A 387 3.63 18.78 14.75
N SER A 388 3.64 19.32 15.98
CA SER A 388 3.90 18.55 17.20
C SER A 388 2.72 18.70 18.14
N SER A 389 2.01 17.61 18.43
CA SER A 389 0.98 17.58 19.47
C SER A 389 1.66 17.62 20.85
N ALA A 390 1.93 18.82 21.36
CA ALA A 390 2.34 19.05 22.74
C ALA A 390 1.87 20.43 23.19
N GLY A 391 0.88 20.46 24.08
CA GLY A 391 0.36 21.69 24.65
C GLY A 391 1.43 22.54 25.35
N GLY A 392 1.39 23.85 25.13
CA GLY A 392 2.29 24.78 25.80
C GLY A 392 2.26 26.22 25.28
N GLN A 393 1.28 26.99 25.77
CA GLN A 393 1.34 28.42 26.13
C GLN A 393 2.04 29.44 25.19
N GLN A 394 1.19 30.22 24.51
CA GLN A 394 1.06 31.69 24.63
C GLN A 394 2.36 32.54 24.69
N GLN A 395 2.55 33.39 23.67
CA GLN A 395 2.75 34.84 23.87
C GLN A 395 2.62 35.64 22.56
N ASN A 396 1.58 36.46 22.50
CA ASN A 396 1.48 37.63 21.62
C ASN A 396 2.28 38.77 22.26
N PRO A 397 2.95 39.63 21.47
CA PRO A 397 2.68 41.06 21.65
C PRO A 397 2.68 41.84 20.33
N TRP A 398 1.55 42.50 20.07
CA TRP A 398 1.35 43.49 19.00
C TRP A 398 2.45 44.57 18.91
N GLY A 399 2.75 44.94 17.67
CA GLY A 399 3.28 46.24 17.22
C GLY A 399 3.73 46.11 15.76
N GLY A 400 3.35 46.90 14.76
CA GLY A 400 2.57 48.12 14.66
C GLY A 400 2.85 48.74 13.28
N GLY A 401 1.82 49.10 12.53
CA GLY A 401 1.81 50.16 11.50
C GLY A 401 2.62 49.97 10.19
N GLY A 402 1.92 50.04 9.06
CA GLY A 402 2.54 50.31 7.76
C GLY A 402 1.56 50.23 6.59
N MET A 403 0.85 51.33 6.30
CA MET A 403 0.16 51.51 5.02
C MET A 403 1.20 51.59 3.90
N GLY A 404 1.06 50.74 2.88
CA GLY A 404 1.84 50.78 1.65
C GLY A 404 0.96 50.39 0.47
N MET A 405 0.13 51.33 0.02
CA MET A 405 -0.48 51.27 -1.31
C MET A 405 0.60 51.63 -2.34
N ASP A 406 1.17 50.65 -3.01
CA ASP A 406 1.85 50.85 -4.29
C ASP A 406 1.16 49.99 -5.35
N GLY A 407 0.22 50.62 -6.06
CA GLY A 407 -0.49 50.02 -7.18
C GLY A 407 0.44 49.90 -8.40
N ASN A 408 0.81 48.67 -8.74
CA ASN A 408 1.44 48.35 -10.02
C ASN A 408 0.36 47.85 -11.00
N ALA A 409 -0.24 48.78 -11.73
CA ALA A 409 -1.46 48.59 -12.52
C ALA A 409 -1.31 47.79 -13.83
N ASN A 410 -0.45 46.77 -13.88
CA ASN A 410 -0.28 45.90 -15.07
C ASN A 410 0.07 44.44 -14.77
N LYS A 411 -0.18 43.94 -13.55
CA LYS A 411 -0.25 42.50 -13.31
C LYS A 411 -1.72 42.07 -13.29
N THR A 412 -2.06 40.98 -13.97
CA THR A 412 -3.22 40.19 -13.52
C THR A 412 -2.84 39.70 -12.13
N ASP A 413 -3.49 40.21 -11.09
CA ASP A 413 -3.24 39.79 -9.70
C ASP A 413 -3.63 38.32 -9.57
N VAL A 414 -2.69 37.41 -9.89
CA VAL A 414 -2.87 35.98 -9.66
C VAL A 414 -2.53 35.70 -8.19
N SER A 415 -3.37 34.92 -7.53
CA SER A 415 -3.20 34.57 -6.12
C SER A 415 -1.99 33.65 -5.97
N ALA A 416 -1.04 34.01 -5.10
CA ALA A 416 0.21 33.29 -4.87
C ALA A 416 0.42 32.91 -3.40
N LYS A 417 -0.67 32.72 -2.65
CA LYS A 417 -0.62 32.50 -1.20
C LYS A 417 -0.11 31.10 -0.91
N GLY A 418 0.62 30.93 0.18
CA GLY A 418 0.93 29.59 0.67
C GLY A 418 -0.34 28.75 0.87
N ILE A 419 -1.31 29.31 1.61
CA ILE A 419 -2.61 28.67 1.89
C ILE A 419 -3.71 29.73 1.72
N LYS A 420 -4.76 29.39 0.98
CA LYS A 420 -5.97 30.18 0.81
C LYS A 420 -7.19 29.31 1.09
N ALA A 421 -7.90 29.63 2.17
CA ALA A 421 -9.13 28.97 2.58
C ALA A 421 -10.11 29.98 3.22
N VAL A 422 -11.41 29.74 3.08
CA VAL A 422 -12.47 30.61 3.65
C VAL A 422 -12.51 30.54 5.18
N GLY A 423 -12.05 29.43 5.78
CA GLY A 423 -11.85 29.30 7.21
C GLY A 423 -10.60 28.51 7.55
N ILE A 424 -9.65 29.14 8.24
CA ILE A 424 -8.69 28.41 9.08
C ILE A 424 -9.37 28.36 10.45
N TYR A 425 -9.77 27.17 10.90
CA TYR A 425 -10.30 26.96 12.25
C TYR A 425 -9.37 25.97 12.94
N ASP A 426 -8.95 26.30 14.16
CA ASP A 426 -8.37 25.30 15.05
C ASP A 426 -9.47 24.36 15.58
N GLU A 427 -9.10 23.26 16.24
CA GLU A 427 -10.04 22.35 16.93
C GLU A 427 -10.97 23.07 17.94
N ALA A 428 -10.62 24.29 18.36
CA ALA A 428 -11.41 25.11 19.27
C ALA A 428 -12.43 26.04 18.57
N GLY A 429 -12.48 26.05 17.24
CA GLY A 429 -13.42 26.88 16.47
C GLY A 429 -13.13 28.38 16.54
N THR A 430 -11.91 28.77 16.93
CA THR A 430 -11.48 30.17 16.87
C THR A 430 -10.96 30.51 15.47
N THR A 431 -11.53 31.56 14.88
CA THR A 431 -11.23 32.03 13.52
C THR A 431 -9.78 32.45 13.37
N TRP A 432 -9.06 31.78 12.48
CA TRP A 432 -7.86 32.30 11.83
C TRP A 432 -8.28 32.83 10.45
N GLN A 433 -8.17 34.14 10.24
CA GLN A 433 -8.07 34.65 8.88
C GLN A 433 -6.66 34.35 8.40
N SER A 434 -6.50 33.84 7.18
CA SER A 434 -5.18 33.72 6.56
C SER A 434 -4.60 35.13 6.43
N GLY A 435 -3.79 35.56 7.40
CA GLY A 435 -2.82 36.63 7.21
C GLY A 435 -1.73 36.08 6.32
N GLY A 436 -1.97 36.05 5.01
CA GLY A 436 -0.87 35.96 4.07
C GLY A 436 -0.14 37.29 4.10
N ASP A 437 1.13 37.27 4.49
CA ASP A 437 2.08 38.26 3.97
C ASP A 437 2.35 37.95 2.49
#